data_AF-A0A930WHT1-F1
#
_entry.id   AF-A0A930WHT1-F1
#
_cell.length_a   1.000
_cell.length_b   1.000
_cell.length_c   1.000
_cell.angle_alpha   90.00
_cell.angle_beta   90.00
_cell.angle_gamma   90.00
#
_symmetry.space_group_name_H-M   'P 1'
#
loop_
_entity.id
_entity.type
_entity.pdbx_description
1 polymer ?
#
loop_
_entity_poly.entity_id
_entity_poly.type
_entity_poly.pdbx_seq_one_letter_code
_entity_poly.pdbx_strand_id
1 'polypeptide(L)'
;MKVCFIAAEAAPFVKVGGLGDVIGSLPKSLRELGVDARVILPLYSSIDRERFGLKYKAYQFVDLGWRHSYCGIFETEVDGVPCYFVDNEQYFNRDSIYGQIDDGERFAFFSKAALEILPALDFKPDVVNVNDWHTALSVIYLDVLKSREAEFYKDMKSVLSIHNIEFQGKFNPYEMGNLFGLENKYFDALIYNGDLNLLKGAIQLADRVNTVSETYAREILDPYFSYGLDKILNVEQGKLRGILNGIDVDKFNPKTDPMIPVNYDLKTFEDKVQNKLAFQKEMDLEVNADIPLIGMVTRLTHQKGIDLILQASEDILRTGAQLVILGTGDAHYESALRSLEHYRHDRVRSILLFSNEMSAKIYAASDLFLMPSKTEPCGLSQLISMRYGTVPVVHRVGGLRDTVIPFTGVEGNGFTFESFQAGDMMDAIYRAVTCFYQSPDEWKQIIKNNLQKDVSWEQSAKKYLDLYHEVV
;
A
#
# COMPACT_ATOMS: atom_id res chain seq x y z
N MET A 1 13.05 2.52 22.42
CA MET A 1 12.33 1.36 21.89
C MET A 1 12.99 0.92 20.59
N LYS A 2 13.10 -0.37 20.34
CA LYS A 2 13.66 -1.00 19.14
C LYS A 2 12.56 -1.74 18.40
N VAL A 3 12.41 -1.48 17.10
CA VAL A 3 11.37 -2.11 16.27
C VAL A 3 12.01 -2.75 15.04
N CYS A 4 11.73 -4.02 14.81
CA CYS A 4 12.14 -4.76 13.63
C CYS A 4 10.96 -4.92 12.68
N PHE A 5 11.03 -4.28 11.51
CA PHE A 5 10.08 -4.51 10.43
C PHE A 5 10.52 -5.72 9.61
N ILE A 6 9.62 -6.67 9.40
CA ILE A 6 9.83 -7.79 8.46
C ILE A 6 8.79 -7.64 7.36
N ALA A 7 9.25 -7.50 6.12
CA ALA A 7 8.37 -7.26 4.97
C ALA A 7 8.88 -7.99 3.72
N ALA A 8 7.96 -8.25 2.78
CA ALA A 8 8.31 -8.85 1.50
C ALA A 8 8.82 -7.82 0.48
N GLU A 9 8.54 -6.52 0.68
CA GLU A 9 8.95 -5.44 -0.21
C GLU A 9 9.18 -4.14 0.56
N ALA A 10 10.06 -3.27 0.04
CA ALA A 10 10.32 -1.93 0.55
C ALA A 10 10.97 -1.07 -0.54
N ALA A 11 10.43 0.12 -0.78
CA ALA A 11 11.09 1.13 -1.59
C ALA A 11 12.33 1.68 -0.83
N PRO A 12 13.42 2.05 -1.52
CA PRO A 12 13.61 2.04 -2.97
C PRO A 12 14.12 0.69 -3.53
N PHE A 13 14.32 -0.34 -2.70
CA PHE A 13 14.95 -1.60 -3.12
C PHE A 13 14.05 -2.39 -4.08
N VAL A 14 12.81 -2.63 -3.67
CA VAL A 14 11.87 -3.45 -4.43
C VAL A 14 10.43 -3.08 -4.05
N LYS A 15 9.55 -2.94 -5.05
CA LYS A 15 8.16 -2.50 -4.82
C LYS A 15 7.24 -3.10 -5.87
N VAL A 16 6.16 -3.75 -5.44
CA VAL A 16 5.04 -4.16 -6.30
C VAL A 16 3.77 -3.40 -5.94
N GLY A 17 3.51 -3.15 -4.65
CA GLY A 17 2.30 -2.50 -4.18
C GLY A 17 2.54 -1.31 -3.25
N GLY A 18 1.49 -0.98 -2.50
CA GLY A 18 1.56 0.08 -1.48
C GLY A 18 2.37 -0.32 -0.25
N LEU A 19 2.53 -1.62 0.03
CA LEU A 19 3.37 -2.10 1.14
C LEU A 19 4.80 -1.58 0.99
N GLY A 20 5.36 -1.60 -0.22
CA GLY A 20 6.70 -1.11 -0.48
C GLY A 20 6.86 0.37 -0.17
N ASP A 21 5.85 1.21 -0.43
CA ASP A 21 5.89 2.62 -0.03
C ASP A 21 5.80 2.79 1.49
N VAL A 22 4.94 2.00 2.16
CA VAL A 22 4.82 2.02 3.63
C VAL A 22 6.15 1.69 4.29
N ILE A 23 6.78 0.58 3.93
CA ILE A 23 8.06 0.16 4.52
C ILE A 23 9.21 1.08 4.11
N GLY A 24 9.12 1.71 2.94
CA GLY A 24 10.11 2.70 2.51
C GLY A 24 10.08 4.02 3.26
N SER A 25 9.03 4.32 4.03
CA SER A 25 8.85 5.65 4.65
C SER A 25 8.44 5.65 6.13
N LEU A 26 7.59 4.71 6.59
CA LEU A 26 7.21 4.62 8.00
C LEU A 26 8.40 4.39 8.96
N PRO A 27 9.37 3.49 8.68
CA PRO A 27 10.53 3.31 9.55
C PRO A 27 11.34 4.60 9.74
N LYS A 28 11.54 5.39 8.67
CA LYS A 28 12.22 6.69 8.73
C LYS A 28 11.50 7.63 9.70
N SER A 29 10.17 7.78 9.56
CA SER A 29 9.39 8.65 10.45
C SER A 29 9.35 8.17 11.90
N LEU A 30 9.42 6.87 12.17
CA LEU A 30 9.57 6.36 13.53
C LEU A 30 10.95 6.69 14.13
N ARG A 31 12.01 6.70 13.32
CA ARG A 31 13.36 7.11 13.76
C ARG A 31 13.42 8.60 14.10
N GLU A 32 12.69 9.43 13.35
CA GLU A 32 12.52 10.86 13.67
C GLU A 32 11.83 11.06 15.04
N LEU A 33 11.02 10.08 15.49
CA LEU A 33 10.43 10.03 16.83
C LEU A 33 11.31 9.32 17.89
N GLY A 34 12.54 8.96 17.55
CA GLY A 34 13.51 8.34 18.48
C GLY A 34 13.40 6.82 18.64
N VAL A 35 12.65 6.14 17.77
CA VAL A 35 12.60 4.67 17.72
C VAL A 35 13.80 4.13 16.94
N ASP A 36 14.52 3.13 17.45
CA ASP A 36 15.49 2.39 16.65
C ASP A 36 14.76 1.39 15.75
N ALA A 37 14.16 1.90 14.67
CA ALA A 37 13.47 1.11 13.66
C ALA A 37 14.48 0.60 12.62
N ARG A 38 14.39 -0.70 12.28
CA ARG A 38 15.20 -1.39 11.27
C ARG A 38 14.33 -2.29 10.41
N VAL A 39 14.78 -2.60 9.20
CA VAL A 39 14.00 -3.38 8.22
C VAL A 39 14.77 -4.65 7.81
N ILE A 40 14.07 -5.78 7.72
CA ILE A 40 14.58 -7.03 7.16
C ILE A 40 13.75 -7.39 5.93
N LEU A 41 14.43 -7.67 4.81
CA LEU A 41 13.85 -8.00 3.51
C LEU A 41 14.49 -9.27 2.93
N PRO A 42 13.84 -9.94 1.96
CA PRO A 42 14.53 -10.91 1.11
C PRO A 42 15.49 -10.22 0.14
N LEU A 43 16.62 -10.85 -0.17
CA LEU A 43 17.55 -10.36 -1.19
C LEU A 43 17.12 -10.85 -2.58
N TYR A 44 16.15 -10.18 -3.20
CA TYR A 44 15.75 -10.51 -4.57
C TYR A 44 16.83 -10.17 -5.60
N SER A 45 16.87 -10.91 -6.70
CA SER A 45 17.78 -10.66 -7.82
C SER A 45 17.59 -9.31 -8.49
N SER A 46 16.41 -8.70 -8.38
CA SER A 46 16.11 -7.36 -8.89
C SER A 46 16.72 -6.23 -8.06
N ILE A 47 17.23 -6.51 -6.85
CA ILE A 47 17.88 -5.52 -6.00
C ILE A 47 19.32 -5.30 -6.49
N ASP A 48 19.58 -4.10 -6.99
CA ASP A 48 20.91 -3.69 -7.43
C ASP A 48 21.86 -3.52 -6.23
N ARG A 49 22.70 -4.54 -6.02
CA ARG A 49 23.64 -4.62 -4.89
C ARG A 49 24.67 -3.49 -4.92
N GLU A 50 25.14 -3.08 -6.10
CA GLU A 50 26.16 -2.03 -6.24
C GLU A 50 25.56 -0.66 -5.98
N ARG A 51 24.40 -0.36 -6.61
CA ARG A 51 23.70 0.92 -6.43
C ARG A 51 23.38 1.21 -4.97
N PHE A 52 22.97 0.19 -4.21
CA PHE A 52 22.63 0.32 -2.80
C PHE A 52 23.79 0.01 -1.85
N GLY A 53 24.99 -0.28 -2.38
CA GLY A 53 26.19 -0.53 -1.60
C GLY A 53 26.04 -1.66 -0.58
N LEU A 54 25.35 -2.75 -0.95
CA LEU A 54 25.08 -3.87 -0.04
C LEU A 54 26.40 -4.50 0.43
N LYS A 55 26.56 -4.62 1.74
CA LYS A 55 27.73 -5.22 2.37
C LYS A 55 27.37 -6.59 2.93
N TYR A 56 28.18 -7.59 2.61
CA TYR A 56 28.09 -8.89 3.25
C TYR A 56 28.40 -8.76 4.74
N LYS A 57 27.53 -9.32 5.59
CA LYS A 57 27.64 -9.26 7.05
C LYS A 57 28.10 -10.59 7.63
N ALA A 58 27.36 -11.65 7.34
CA ALA A 58 27.57 -12.99 7.88
C ALA A 58 26.76 -14.01 7.08
N TYR A 59 26.87 -15.28 7.48
CA TYR A 59 25.98 -16.35 7.03
C TYR A 59 25.66 -17.29 8.18
N GLN A 60 24.54 -17.99 8.06
CA GLN A 60 24.17 -19.10 8.92
C GLN A 60 23.34 -20.11 8.12
N PHE A 61 22.93 -21.20 8.78
CA PHE A 61 21.96 -22.14 8.22
C PHE A 61 20.67 -22.07 9.01
N VAL A 62 19.54 -22.20 8.31
CA VAL A 62 18.18 -22.18 8.87
C VAL A 62 17.53 -23.52 8.59
N ASP A 63 17.03 -24.15 9.65
CA ASP A 63 16.27 -25.39 9.56
C ASP A 63 14.79 -25.09 9.28
N LEU A 64 14.18 -25.66 8.25
CA LEU A 64 12.75 -25.50 7.98
C LEU A 64 12.11 -26.86 7.63
N GLY A 65 11.39 -27.42 8.60
CA GLY A 65 10.93 -28.80 8.53
C GLY A 65 12.14 -29.73 8.50
N TRP A 66 12.28 -30.50 7.42
CA TRP A 66 13.41 -31.40 7.19
C TRP A 66 14.57 -30.74 6.42
N ARG A 67 14.40 -29.51 5.92
CA ARG A 67 15.41 -28.82 5.10
C ARG A 67 16.38 -28.05 5.97
N HIS A 68 17.65 -28.05 5.57
CA HIS A 68 18.73 -27.27 6.17
C HIS A 68 19.31 -26.35 5.10
N SER A 69 18.95 -25.07 5.14
CA SER A 69 19.18 -24.13 4.02
C SER A 69 20.18 -23.03 4.39
N TYR A 70 21.06 -22.69 3.46
CA TYR A 70 21.97 -21.55 3.59
C TYR A 70 21.19 -20.23 3.72
N CYS A 71 21.66 -19.33 4.56
CA CYS A 71 21.13 -17.98 4.75
C CYS A 71 22.30 -16.99 4.83
N GLY A 72 22.53 -16.24 3.76
CA GLY A 72 23.44 -15.10 3.76
C GLY A 72 22.76 -13.86 4.35
N ILE A 73 23.56 -12.97 4.94
CA ILE A 73 23.09 -11.73 5.54
C ILE A 73 23.85 -10.58 4.89
N PHE A 74 23.11 -9.65 4.28
CA PHE A 74 23.65 -8.40 3.76
C PHE A 74 23.05 -7.21 4.50
N GLU A 75 23.78 -6.11 4.59
CA GLU A 75 23.32 -4.88 5.23
C GLU A 75 23.59 -3.65 4.36
N THR A 76 22.73 -2.64 4.53
CA THR A 76 22.92 -1.27 4.03
C THR A 76 22.15 -0.29 4.92
N GLU A 77 22.31 1.00 4.67
CA GLU A 77 21.55 2.06 5.33
C GLU A 77 20.99 3.01 4.27
N VAL A 78 19.69 3.30 4.34
CA VAL A 78 19.02 4.27 3.44
C VAL A 78 18.23 5.24 4.29
N ASP A 79 18.44 6.54 4.07
CA ASP A 79 17.77 7.63 4.80
C ASP A 79 17.84 7.47 6.33
N GLY A 80 18.98 6.99 6.82
CA GLY A 80 19.23 6.74 8.24
C GLY A 80 18.57 5.50 8.81
N VAL A 81 17.89 4.67 7.99
CA VAL A 81 17.27 3.40 8.38
C VAL A 81 18.19 2.22 8.04
N PRO A 82 18.65 1.44 9.05
CA PRO A 82 19.37 0.20 8.80
C PRO A 82 18.47 -0.85 8.16
N CYS A 83 18.93 -1.43 7.05
CA CYS A 83 18.23 -2.47 6.29
C CYS A 83 19.11 -3.71 6.17
N TYR A 84 18.52 -4.88 6.42
CA TYR A 84 19.16 -6.18 6.31
C TYR A 84 18.45 -7.04 5.27
N PHE A 85 19.23 -7.88 4.58
CA PHE A 85 18.71 -8.75 3.54
C PHE A 85 19.06 -10.21 3.82
N VAL A 86 18.05 -11.06 3.75
CA VAL A 86 18.18 -12.52 3.80
C VAL A 86 18.46 -13.02 2.39
N ASP A 87 19.68 -13.51 2.18
CA ASP A 87 20.16 -14.05 0.91
C ASP A 87 20.03 -15.58 0.87
N ASN A 88 19.37 -16.05 -0.18
CA ASN A 88 19.31 -17.45 -0.55
C ASN A 88 18.91 -17.51 -2.03
N GLU A 89 19.85 -17.83 -2.92
CA GLU A 89 19.60 -17.82 -4.38
C GLU A 89 18.53 -18.84 -4.80
N GLN A 90 18.41 -19.97 -4.10
CA GLN A 90 17.36 -20.95 -4.39
C GLN A 90 15.98 -20.31 -4.25
N TYR A 91 15.76 -19.43 -3.29
CA TYR A 91 14.45 -18.81 -3.04
C TYR A 91 14.27 -17.43 -3.70
N PHE A 92 15.31 -16.58 -3.73
CA PHE A 92 15.14 -15.16 -4.08
C PHE A 92 15.76 -14.76 -5.42
N ASN A 93 16.50 -15.65 -6.09
CA ASN A 93 16.89 -15.45 -7.49
C ASN A 93 15.73 -15.82 -8.42
N ARG A 94 14.80 -14.86 -8.62
CA ARG A 94 13.55 -15.03 -9.36
C ARG A 94 13.20 -13.77 -10.14
N ASP A 95 12.47 -13.93 -11.24
CA ASP A 95 12.01 -12.81 -12.06
C ASP A 95 10.82 -12.04 -11.46
N SER A 96 10.11 -12.63 -10.49
CA SER A 96 9.00 -11.98 -9.78
C SER A 96 9.05 -12.18 -8.27
N ILE A 97 8.49 -11.19 -7.56
CA ILE A 97 8.43 -11.19 -6.09
C ILE A 97 7.31 -12.09 -5.57
N TYR A 98 6.17 -12.17 -6.26
CA TYR A 98 5.00 -12.96 -5.84
C TYR A 98 4.54 -13.89 -6.97
N GLY A 99 3.71 -14.87 -6.62
CA GLY A 99 3.08 -15.79 -7.56
C GLY A 99 3.98 -16.96 -7.96
N GLN A 100 5.03 -17.24 -7.20
CA GLN A 100 5.86 -18.41 -7.43
C GLN A 100 5.17 -19.66 -6.86
N ILE A 101 5.39 -20.81 -7.49
CA ILE A 101 4.77 -22.08 -7.09
C ILE A 101 5.16 -22.46 -5.65
N ASP A 102 6.38 -22.11 -5.25
CA ASP A 102 6.99 -22.38 -3.95
C ASP A 102 6.83 -21.21 -2.95
N ASP A 103 5.91 -20.27 -3.19
CA ASP A 103 5.72 -19.07 -2.35
C ASP A 103 5.54 -19.41 -0.87
N GLY A 104 4.78 -20.47 -0.56
CA GLY A 104 4.62 -20.93 0.82
C GLY A 104 5.94 -21.28 1.49
N GLU A 105 6.79 -22.07 0.83
CA GLU A 105 8.09 -22.48 1.35
C GLU A 105 9.06 -21.30 1.47
N ARG A 106 9.13 -20.48 0.43
CA ARG A 106 10.03 -19.34 0.35
C ARG A 106 9.78 -18.33 1.46
N PHE A 107 8.51 -17.97 1.67
CA PHE A 107 8.12 -17.02 2.71
C PHE A 107 8.16 -17.63 4.11
N ALA A 108 8.02 -18.95 4.24
CA ALA A 108 8.30 -19.66 5.49
C ALA A 108 9.78 -19.61 5.86
N PHE A 109 10.67 -19.89 4.90
CA PHE A 109 12.12 -19.75 5.09
C PHE A 109 12.47 -18.32 5.48
N PHE A 110 11.97 -17.33 4.73
CA PHE A 110 12.21 -15.91 5.03
C PHE A 110 11.76 -15.52 6.43
N SER A 111 10.51 -15.84 6.78
CA SER A 111 9.91 -15.51 8.08
C SER A 111 10.70 -16.09 9.25
N LYS A 112 11.23 -17.31 9.08
CA LYS A 112 12.07 -17.96 10.09
C LYS A 112 13.46 -17.34 10.14
N ALA A 113 14.11 -17.18 8.99
CA ALA A 113 15.44 -16.61 8.87
C ALA A 113 15.50 -15.19 9.46
N ALA A 114 14.51 -14.34 9.15
CA ALA A 114 14.45 -12.96 9.63
C ALA A 114 14.49 -12.84 11.17
N LEU A 115 14.01 -13.85 11.90
CA LEU A 115 14.15 -13.90 13.37
C LEU A 115 15.49 -14.49 13.78
N GLU A 116 15.91 -15.60 13.17
CA GLU A 116 17.12 -16.32 13.57
C GLU A 116 18.41 -15.55 13.28
N ILE A 117 18.40 -14.54 12.40
CA ILE A 117 19.56 -13.68 12.17
C ILE A 117 19.72 -12.57 13.22
N LEU A 118 18.69 -12.26 14.02
CA LEU A 118 18.72 -11.16 14.98
C LEU A 118 19.91 -11.20 15.97
N PRO A 119 20.31 -12.37 16.51
CA PRO A 119 21.50 -12.46 17.35
C PRO A 119 22.79 -12.11 16.59
N ALA A 120 22.93 -12.52 15.32
CA ALA A 120 24.11 -12.21 14.50
C ALA A 120 24.20 -10.72 14.13
N LEU A 121 23.09 -9.99 14.25
CA LEU A 121 23.00 -8.55 14.04
C LEU A 121 23.22 -7.74 15.34
N ASP A 122 23.43 -8.42 16.48
CA ASP A 122 23.44 -7.81 17.82
C ASP A 122 22.20 -6.93 18.07
N PHE A 123 21.06 -7.33 17.53
CA PHE A 123 19.81 -6.55 17.55
C PHE A 123 18.68 -7.35 18.20
N LYS A 124 18.42 -7.09 19.48
CA LYS A 124 17.23 -7.58 20.22
C LYS A 124 16.13 -6.51 20.15
N PRO A 125 15.16 -6.59 19.22
CA PRO A 125 14.03 -5.65 19.16
C PRO A 125 13.06 -5.85 20.34
N ASP A 126 12.36 -4.78 20.72
CA ASP A 126 11.22 -4.87 21.66
C ASP A 126 9.98 -5.37 20.91
N VAL A 127 9.80 -4.92 19.66
CA VAL A 127 8.68 -5.29 18.79
C VAL A 127 9.16 -5.79 17.43
N VAL A 128 8.61 -6.91 16.98
CA VAL A 128 8.69 -7.39 15.59
C VAL A 128 7.37 -7.03 14.90
N ASN A 129 7.41 -6.07 13.98
CA ASN A 129 6.26 -5.70 13.16
C ASN A 129 6.33 -6.45 11.81
N VAL A 130 5.45 -7.42 11.65
CA VAL A 130 5.34 -8.24 10.43
C VAL A 130 4.25 -7.69 9.53
N ASN A 131 4.44 -7.79 8.23
CA ASN A 131 3.58 -7.18 7.22
C ASN A 131 3.02 -8.24 6.27
N ASP A 132 1.68 -8.35 6.26
CA ASP A 132 0.88 -9.29 5.46
C ASP A 132 1.24 -10.78 5.65
N TRP A 133 0.55 -11.64 4.89
CA TRP A 133 0.69 -13.10 4.99
C TRP A 133 2.11 -13.60 4.72
N HIS A 134 2.88 -12.90 3.89
CA HIS A 134 4.26 -13.26 3.52
C HIS A 134 5.21 -13.35 4.72
N THR A 135 4.90 -12.60 5.78
CA THR A 135 5.75 -12.56 6.99
C THR A 135 4.99 -12.96 8.25
N ALA A 136 3.70 -13.30 8.11
CA ALA A 136 2.82 -13.76 9.17
C ALA A 136 3.43 -14.92 9.97
N LEU A 137 4.12 -15.85 9.30
CA LEU A 137 4.81 -16.97 9.95
C LEU A 137 5.86 -16.53 10.98
N SER A 138 6.41 -15.32 10.88
CA SER A 138 7.36 -14.82 11.88
C SER A 138 6.69 -14.65 13.24
N VAL A 139 5.38 -14.38 13.30
CA VAL A 139 4.63 -14.37 14.57
C VAL A 139 4.63 -15.76 15.20
N ILE A 140 4.36 -16.80 14.40
CA ILE A 140 4.30 -18.19 14.87
C ILE A 140 5.69 -18.69 15.24
N TYR A 141 6.71 -18.42 14.42
CA TYR A 141 8.08 -18.83 14.72
C TYR A 141 8.66 -18.09 15.93
N LEU A 142 8.25 -16.83 16.18
CA LEU A 142 8.63 -16.14 17.41
C LEU A 142 8.07 -16.86 18.64
N ASP A 143 6.82 -17.32 18.60
CA ASP A 143 6.25 -18.15 19.66
C ASP A 143 7.01 -19.47 19.85
N VAL A 144 7.40 -20.13 18.74
CA VAL A 144 8.26 -21.34 18.79
C VAL A 144 9.58 -21.03 19.49
N LEU A 145 10.27 -19.96 19.10
CA LEU A 145 11.57 -19.57 19.67
C LEU A 145 11.47 -19.23 21.16
N LYS A 146 10.40 -18.53 21.57
CA LYS A 146 10.10 -18.26 22.98
C LYS A 146 9.89 -19.54 23.78
N SER A 147 9.17 -20.51 23.22
CA SER A 147 8.87 -21.79 23.90
C SER A 147 10.10 -22.69 24.10
N ARG A 148 11.19 -22.45 23.36
CA ARG A 148 12.47 -23.17 23.49
C ARG A 148 13.43 -22.53 24.49
N GLU A 149 12.92 -21.67 25.39
CA GLU A 149 13.67 -20.96 26.43
C GLU A 149 14.84 -20.12 25.89
N ALA A 150 14.77 -19.68 24.63
CA ALA A 150 15.76 -18.79 24.06
C ALA A 150 15.57 -17.38 24.66
N GLU A 151 16.28 -17.09 25.75
CA GLU A 151 16.21 -15.84 26.53
C GLU A 151 16.36 -14.57 25.67
N PHE A 152 17.01 -14.70 24.51
CA PHE A 152 17.09 -13.63 23.51
C PHE A 152 15.71 -13.17 23.02
N TYR A 153 14.74 -14.07 22.79
CA TYR A 153 13.44 -13.77 22.15
C TYR A 153 12.28 -13.60 23.12
N LYS A 154 12.47 -14.01 24.39
CA LYS A 154 11.41 -14.15 25.40
C LYS A 154 10.51 -12.92 25.55
N ASP A 155 11.10 -11.73 25.60
CA ASP A 155 10.40 -10.47 25.86
C ASP A 155 9.89 -9.78 24.59
N MET A 156 10.28 -10.25 23.41
CA MET A 156 9.91 -9.62 22.14
C MET A 156 8.41 -9.69 21.93
N LYS A 157 7.79 -8.63 21.42
CA LYS A 157 6.37 -8.58 21.08
C LYS A 157 6.17 -8.66 19.58
N SER A 158 5.02 -9.13 19.13
CA SER A 158 4.66 -9.21 17.72
C SER A 158 3.47 -8.33 17.39
N VAL A 159 3.63 -7.53 16.33
CA VAL A 159 2.55 -6.75 15.71
C VAL A 159 2.38 -7.25 14.29
N LEU A 160 1.15 -7.59 13.90
CA LEU A 160 0.81 -7.92 12.52
C LEU A 160 0.16 -6.69 11.85
N SER A 161 0.73 -6.21 10.76
CA SER A 161 0.13 -5.15 9.92
C SER A 161 -0.47 -5.75 8.64
N ILE A 162 -1.79 -5.64 8.50
CA ILE A 162 -2.58 -6.13 7.36
C ILE A 162 -2.84 -4.97 6.38
N HIS A 163 -2.22 -5.02 5.20
CA HIS A 163 -2.36 -4.02 4.14
C HIS A 163 -3.43 -4.41 3.13
N ASN A 164 -3.66 -5.72 2.94
CA ASN A 164 -4.76 -6.24 2.16
C ASN A 164 -5.19 -7.63 2.67
N ILE A 165 -6.40 -7.72 3.21
CA ILE A 165 -6.93 -8.97 3.80
C ILE A 165 -7.28 -10.05 2.78
N GLU A 166 -7.38 -9.70 1.49
CA GLU A 166 -7.67 -10.66 0.42
C GLU A 166 -6.57 -11.73 0.31
N PHE A 167 -5.32 -11.35 0.50
CA PHE A 167 -4.17 -12.24 0.40
C PHE A 167 -3.81 -12.82 1.77
N GLN A 168 -4.21 -14.07 2.01
CA GLN A 168 -4.16 -14.68 3.35
C GLN A 168 -3.08 -15.76 3.53
N GLY A 169 -2.43 -16.21 2.45
CA GLY A 169 -1.55 -17.37 2.48
C GLY A 169 -2.31 -18.63 2.89
N LYS A 170 -3.22 -19.09 2.01
CA LYS A 170 -4.01 -20.32 2.21
C LYS A 170 -3.30 -21.50 1.55
N PHE A 171 -3.14 -22.57 2.31
CA PHE A 171 -2.36 -23.76 1.97
C PHE A 171 -3.10 -25.02 2.39
N ASN A 172 -2.60 -26.17 1.95
CA ASN A 172 -3.17 -27.44 2.35
C ASN A 172 -2.83 -27.73 3.83
N PRO A 173 -3.79 -28.13 4.69
CA PRO A 173 -3.52 -28.51 6.08
C PRO A 173 -2.38 -29.52 6.29
N TYR A 174 -2.16 -30.43 5.33
CA TYR A 174 -1.08 -31.42 5.40
C TYR A 174 0.34 -30.81 5.26
N GLU A 175 0.44 -29.54 4.83
CA GLU A 175 1.70 -28.83 4.65
C GLU A 175 2.24 -28.26 5.99
N MET A 176 1.44 -28.23 7.06
CA MET A 176 1.82 -27.66 8.37
C MET A 176 3.17 -28.18 8.90
N GLY A 177 3.32 -29.51 8.95
CA GLY A 177 4.53 -30.14 9.47
C GLY A 177 5.67 -30.12 8.45
N ASN A 178 5.44 -30.65 7.26
CA ASN A 178 6.51 -30.84 6.27
C ASN A 178 6.99 -29.54 5.64
N LEU A 179 6.07 -28.66 5.23
CA LEU A 179 6.40 -27.42 4.52
C LEU A 179 6.75 -26.29 5.50
N PHE A 180 6.00 -26.15 6.59
CA PHE A 180 6.18 -25.05 7.53
C PHE A 180 6.99 -25.43 8.78
N GLY A 181 7.27 -26.72 9.01
CA GLY A 181 8.05 -27.15 10.17
C GLY A 181 7.33 -26.90 11.50
N LEU A 182 6.00 -26.88 11.50
CA LEU A 182 5.18 -26.53 12.66
C LEU A 182 4.59 -27.77 13.34
N GLU A 183 4.57 -27.73 14.67
CA GLU A 183 3.99 -28.77 15.51
C GLU A 183 2.46 -28.66 15.59
N ASN A 184 1.79 -29.78 15.92
CA ASN A 184 0.33 -29.86 16.02
C ASN A 184 -0.30 -28.89 17.02
N LYS A 185 0.45 -28.34 17.97
CA LYS A 185 -0.07 -27.33 18.91
C LYS A 185 -0.58 -26.06 18.22
N TYR A 186 -0.13 -25.77 17.00
CA TYR A 186 -0.58 -24.64 16.19
C TYR A 186 -1.78 -24.96 15.28
N PHE A 187 -2.28 -26.21 15.30
CA PHE A 187 -3.35 -26.64 14.41
C PHE A 187 -4.61 -25.78 14.55
N ASP A 188 -5.10 -25.59 15.78
CA ASP A 188 -6.29 -24.76 16.04
C ASP A 188 -6.04 -23.29 15.69
N ALA A 189 -4.77 -22.85 15.75
CA ALA A 189 -4.38 -21.50 15.39
C ALA A 189 -4.34 -21.28 13.87
N LEU A 190 -3.98 -22.29 13.07
CA LEU A 190 -3.74 -22.12 11.63
C LEU A 190 -4.87 -22.67 10.76
N ILE A 191 -5.51 -23.75 11.16
CA ILE A 191 -6.55 -24.39 10.36
C ILE A 191 -7.85 -23.59 10.49
N TYR A 192 -8.41 -23.22 9.35
CA TYR A 192 -9.60 -22.39 9.28
C TYR A 192 -10.34 -22.60 7.97
N ASN A 193 -11.64 -22.92 8.06
CA ASN A 193 -12.50 -23.21 6.90
C ASN A 193 -11.95 -24.29 5.93
N GLY A 194 -11.22 -25.28 6.46
CA GLY A 194 -10.66 -26.39 5.67
C GLY A 194 -9.25 -26.17 5.14
N ASP A 195 -8.72 -24.95 5.24
CA ASP A 195 -7.38 -24.59 4.79
C ASP A 195 -6.44 -24.34 5.98
N LEU A 196 -5.13 -24.47 5.74
CA LEU A 196 -4.11 -23.84 6.58
C LEU A 196 -4.00 -22.37 6.17
N ASN A 197 -4.19 -21.45 7.12
CA ASN A 197 -4.24 -20.01 6.84
C ASN A 197 -3.21 -19.26 7.69
N LEU A 198 -2.14 -18.79 7.05
CA LEU A 198 -1.02 -18.15 7.72
C LEU A 198 -1.41 -16.82 8.36
N LEU A 199 -2.18 -15.99 7.64
CA LEU A 199 -2.63 -14.70 8.15
C LEU A 199 -3.54 -14.88 9.38
N LYS A 200 -4.45 -15.85 9.34
CA LYS A 200 -5.32 -16.19 10.48
C LYS A 200 -4.52 -16.61 11.70
N GLY A 201 -3.50 -17.46 11.53
CA GLY A 201 -2.63 -17.86 12.64
C GLY A 201 -1.89 -16.68 13.26
N ALA A 202 -1.40 -15.75 12.44
CA ALA A 202 -0.75 -14.53 12.93
C ALA A 202 -1.74 -13.59 13.63
N ILE A 203 -2.98 -13.44 13.14
CA ILE A 203 -4.04 -12.67 13.82
C ILE A 203 -4.27 -13.21 15.24
N GLN A 204 -4.31 -14.53 15.40
CA GLN A 204 -4.52 -15.15 16.71
C GLN A 204 -3.33 -15.02 17.65
N LEU A 205 -2.11 -15.17 17.14
CA LEU A 205 -0.90 -15.26 17.97
C LEU A 205 -0.19 -13.92 18.18
N ALA A 206 -0.49 -12.88 17.39
CA ALA A 206 0.12 -11.57 17.56
C ALA A 206 -0.37 -10.88 18.85
N ASP A 207 0.50 -10.08 19.48
CA ASP A 207 0.14 -9.25 20.62
C ASP A 207 -0.85 -8.13 20.21
N ARG A 208 -0.65 -7.58 18.99
CA ARG A 208 -1.55 -6.62 18.35
C ARG A 208 -1.68 -6.86 16.85
N VAL A 209 -2.83 -6.46 16.31
CA VAL A 209 -3.11 -6.46 14.87
C VAL A 209 -3.42 -5.04 14.45
N ASN A 210 -2.73 -4.57 13.42
CA ASN A 210 -2.93 -3.28 12.79
C ASN A 210 -3.46 -3.49 11.36
N THR A 211 -4.27 -2.55 10.90
CA THR A 211 -4.59 -2.40 9.48
C THR A 211 -4.58 -0.93 9.09
N VAL A 212 -4.62 -0.66 7.79
CA VAL A 212 -4.17 0.61 7.21
C VAL A 212 -5.22 1.75 7.21
N SER A 213 -6.34 1.59 7.92
CA SER A 213 -7.29 2.67 8.23
C SER A 213 -8.30 2.28 9.32
N GLU A 214 -8.93 3.25 9.97
CA GLU A 214 -9.89 3.02 11.06
C GLU A 214 -11.23 2.50 10.52
N THR A 215 -11.67 3.03 9.38
CA THR A 215 -12.84 2.52 8.69
C THR A 215 -12.60 1.11 8.18
N TYR A 216 -11.45 0.82 7.56
CA TYR A 216 -11.18 -0.54 7.07
C TYR A 216 -11.08 -1.54 8.23
N ALA A 217 -10.50 -1.16 9.37
CA ALA A 217 -10.50 -1.99 10.58
C ALA A 217 -11.92 -2.39 11.04
N ARG A 218 -12.91 -1.52 10.85
CA ARG A 218 -14.33 -1.84 11.10
C ARG A 218 -14.94 -2.67 9.97
N GLU A 219 -14.65 -2.33 8.73
CA GLU A 219 -15.19 -3.01 7.54
C GLU A 219 -14.78 -4.49 7.51
N ILE A 220 -13.52 -4.84 7.80
CA ILE A 220 -13.06 -6.23 7.76
C ILE A 220 -13.67 -7.14 8.85
N LEU A 221 -14.45 -6.58 9.77
CA LEU A 221 -15.29 -7.34 10.69
C LEU A 221 -16.59 -7.84 10.03
N ASP A 222 -16.97 -7.25 8.91
CA ASP A 222 -18.12 -7.66 8.11
C ASP A 222 -17.70 -8.74 7.07
N PRO A 223 -18.47 -9.84 6.94
CA PRO A 223 -18.21 -10.89 5.95
C PRO A 223 -18.03 -10.39 4.51
N TYR A 224 -18.65 -9.27 4.13
CA TYR A 224 -18.53 -8.67 2.80
C TYR A 224 -17.09 -8.24 2.48
N PHE A 225 -16.34 -7.74 3.47
CA PHE A 225 -14.97 -7.22 3.30
C PHE A 225 -13.89 -8.15 3.84
N SER A 226 -14.25 -9.12 4.69
CA SER A 226 -13.29 -9.92 5.47
C SER A 226 -12.61 -11.05 4.69
N TYR A 227 -13.14 -11.39 3.50
CA TYR A 227 -12.74 -12.57 2.73
C TYR A 227 -12.75 -13.86 3.59
N GLY A 228 -13.74 -13.97 4.48
CA GLY A 228 -14.00 -15.11 5.36
C GLY A 228 -13.32 -15.07 6.72
N LEU A 229 -12.49 -14.06 7.00
CA LEU A 229 -11.81 -13.88 8.30
C LEU A 229 -12.64 -13.11 9.34
N ASP A 230 -13.88 -12.73 9.02
CA ASP A 230 -14.76 -11.94 9.88
C ASP A 230 -14.90 -12.57 11.27
N LYS A 231 -15.20 -13.87 11.35
CA LYS A 231 -15.40 -14.55 12.63
C LYS A 231 -14.17 -14.45 13.52
N ILE A 232 -12.98 -14.68 12.96
CA ILE A 232 -11.76 -14.63 13.77
C ILE A 232 -11.39 -13.19 14.14
N LEU A 233 -11.58 -12.24 13.23
CA LEU A 233 -11.34 -10.83 13.53
C LEU A 233 -12.32 -10.26 14.57
N ASN A 234 -13.56 -10.74 14.61
CA ASN A 234 -14.52 -10.40 15.67
C ASN A 234 -14.08 -10.97 17.02
N VAL A 235 -13.57 -12.20 17.06
CA VAL A 235 -13.01 -12.79 18.30
C VAL A 235 -11.79 -11.99 18.78
N GLU A 236 -10.92 -11.60 17.86
CA GLU A 236 -9.67 -10.88 18.15
C GLU A 236 -9.80 -9.35 18.07
N GLN A 237 -11.02 -8.81 18.02
CA GLN A 237 -11.27 -7.40 17.75
C GLN A 237 -10.58 -6.46 18.75
N GLY A 238 -10.39 -6.92 19.99
CA GLY A 238 -9.65 -6.16 21.02
C GLY A 238 -8.18 -5.88 20.66
N LYS A 239 -7.57 -6.72 19.82
CA LYS A 239 -6.20 -6.53 19.30
C LYS A 239 -6.14 -5.63 18.07
N LEU A 240 -7.26 -5.47 17.36
CA LEU A 240 -7.32 -4.78 16.08
C LEU A 240 -7.27 -3.25 16.26
N ARG A 241 -6.41 -2.59 15.48
CA ARG A 241 -6.31 -1.13 15.35
C ARG A 241 -6.28 -0.76 13.89
N GLY A 242 -6.81 0.42 13.56
CA GLY A 242 -6.70 1.02 12.24
C GLY A 242 -5.81 2.26 12.31
N ILE A 243 -4.72 2.27 11.55
CA ILE A 243 -3.80 3.41 11.46
C ILE A 243 -3.64 3.77 9.99
N LEU A 244 -4.03 4.98 9.62
CA LEU A 244 -3.90 5.49 8.26
C LEU A 244 -2.45 5.50 7.80
N ASN A 245 -2.22 5.20 6.53
CA ASN A 245 -0.91 5.42 5.94
C ASN A 245 -0.65 6.92 5.71
N GLY A 246 0.62 7.30 5.77
CA GLY A 246 1.12 8.54 5.19
C GLY A 246 1.74 8.30 3.82
N ILE A 247 2.25 9.36 3.20
CA ILE A 247 3.13 9.28 2.03
C ILE A 247 4.49 9.91 2.32
N ASP A 248 5.48 9.55 1.50
CA ASP A 248 6.75 10.27 1.43
C ASP A 248 6.54 11.63 0.76
N VAL A 249 6.42 12.68 1.56
CA VAL A 249 6.14 14.04 1.11
C VAL A 249 7.35 14.75 0.49
N ASP A 250 8.56 14.18 0.63
CA ASP A 250 9.76 14.67 -0.06
C ASP A 250 9.76 14.14 -1.50
N LYS A 251 9.42 12.86 -1.68
CA LYS A 251 9.23 12.22 -2.99
C LYS A 251 8.04 12.80 -3.75
N PHE A 252 6.89 12.93 -3.09
CA PHE A 252 5.65 13.44 -3.68
C PHE A 252 5.49 14.93 -3.37
N ASN A 253 6.26 15.76 -4.08
CA ASN A 253 6.32 17.19 -3.80
C ASN A 253 6.23 18.03 -5.08
N PRO A 254 5.08 18.66 -5.39
CA PRO A 254 4.94 19.46 -6.61
C PRO A 254 5.93 20.64 -6.67
N LYS A 255 6.52 21.05 -5.55
CA LYS A 255 7.52 22.12 -5.50
C LYS A 255 8.89 21.72 -6.03
N THR A 256 9.22 20.43 -5.98
CA THR A 256 10.58 19.92 -6.29
C THR A 256 10.57 18.69 -7.19
N ASP A 257 9.40 18.20 -7.58
CA ASP A 257 9.26 17.02 -8.43
C ASP A 257 9.87 17.29 -9.81
N PRO A 258 10.95 16.59 -10.20
CA PRO A 258 11.62 16.80 -11.48
C PRO A 258 10.85 16.18 -12.66
N MET A 259 9.79 15.40 -12.39
CA MET A 259 9.00 14.71 -13.42
C MET A 259 7.89 15.60 -14.00
N ILE A 260 7.63 16.77 -13.40
CA ILE A 260 6.56 17.67 -13.84
C ILE A 260 7.15 18.92 -14.51
N PRO A 261 6.54 19.42 -15.61
CA PRO A 261 7.10 20.56 -16.36
C PRO A 261 7.26 21.85 -15.56
N VAL A 262 6.31 22.16 -14.68
CA VAL A 262 6.28 23.38 -13.87
C VAL A 262 6.05 23.00 -12.41
N ASN A 263 7.00 23.35 -11.55
CA ASN A 263 6.86 23.17 -10.11
C ASN A 263 6.00 24.27 -9.48
N TYR A 264 5.25 23.91 -8.44
CA TYR A 264 4.33 24.81 -7.74
C TYR A 264 4.17 24.41 -6.26
N ASP A 265 3.65 25.33 -5.47
CA ASP A 265 3.29 25.12 -4.07
C ASP A 265 1.98 25.83 -3.70
N LEU A 266 1.62 25.85 -2.41
CA LEU A 266 0.40 26.48 -1.91
C LEU A 266 0.23 27.96 -2.32
N LYS A 267 1.32 28.67 -2.64
CA LYS A 267 1.27 30.09 -3.03
C LYS A 267 1.21 30.30 -4.54
N THR A 268 1.49 29.26 -5.31
CA THR A 268 1.68 29.28 -6.77
C THR A 268 0.86 28.19 -7.45
N PHE A 269 -0.14 27.63 -6.77
CA PHE A 269 -0.90 26.49 -7.26
C PHE A 269 -1.67 26.80 -8.56
N GLU A 270 -1.90 28.07 -8.87
CA GLU A 270 -2.42 28.52 -10.16
C GLU A 270 -1.52 28.12 -11.34
N ASP A 271 -0.21 27.99 -11.14
CA ASP A 271 0.76 27.54 -12.16
C ASP A 271 0.54 26.08 -12.57
N LYS A 272 -0.22 25.31 -11.77
CA LYS A 272 -0.65 23.94 -12.09
C LYS A 272 -1.33 23.84 -13.46
N VAL A 273 -2.01 24.91 -13.91
CA VAL A 273 -2.64 24.96 -15.24
C VAL A 273 -1.63 24.74 -16.38
N GLN A 274 -0.37 25.13 -16.20
CA GLN A 274 0.67 24.91 -17.20
C GLN A 274 0.99 23.42 -17.37
N ASN A 275 0.99 22.67 -16.27
CA ASN A 275 1.14 21.21 -16.32
C ASN A 275 -0.03 20.56 -17.06
N LYS A 276 -1.26 21.04 -16.82
CA LYS A 276 -2.45 20.57 -17.54
C LYS A 276 -2.36 20.80 -19.05
N LEU A 277 -2.04 22.02 -19.48
CA LEU A 277 -1.93 22.36 -20.90
C LEU A 277 -0.79 21.59 -21.58
N ALA A 278 0.35 21.47 -20.91
CA ALA A 278 1.48 20.68 -21.39
C ALA A 278 1.10 19.20 -21.55
N PHE A 279 0.39 18.64 -20.57
CA PHE A 279 -0.06 17.26 -20.60
C PHE A 279 -1.12 17.00 -21.67
N GLN A 280 -2.12 17.88 -21.82
CA GLN A 280 -3.11 17.80 -22.89
C GLN A 280 -2.41 17.79 -24.26
N LYS A 281 -1.41 18.65 -24.45
CA LYS A 281 -0.62 18.68 -25.68
C LYS A 281 0.21 17.41 -25.88
N GLU A 282 0.91 16.93 -24.85
CA GLU A 282 1.69 15.68 -24.89
C GLU A 282 0.81 14.49 -25.28
N MET A 283 -0.43 14.49 -24.80
CA MET A 283 -1.41 13.44 -25.02
C MET A 283 -2.29 13.67 -26.27
N ASP A 284 -2.07 14.71 -27.08
CA ASP A 284 -2.92 15.03 -28.24
C ASP A 284 -4.42 15.17 -27.91
N LEU A 285 -4.71 15.69 -26.71
CA LEU A 285 -6.05 16.09 -26.28
C LEU A 285 -6.32 17.55 -26.67
N GLU A 286 -7.59 17.96 -26.66
CA GLU A 286 -7.92 19.39 -26.80
C GLU A 286 -7.22 20.21 -25.70
N VAL A 287 -6.34 21.12 -26.12
CA VAL A 287 -5.55 21.97 -25.22
C VAL A 287 -6.41 23.15 -24.77
N ASN A 288 -6.99 23.03 -23.57
CA ASN A 288 -7.88 24.04 -23.02
C ASN A 288 -7.88 23.97 -21.49
N ALA A 289 -7.57 25.11 -20.86
CA ALA A 289 -7.52 25.25 -19.41
C ALA A 289 -8.91 25.10 -18.77
N ASP A 290 -9.97 25.45 -19.50
CA ASP A 290 -11.35 25.47 -19.02
C ASP A 290 -12.04 24.10 -19.14
N ILE A 291 -11.39 23.09 -19.72
CA ILE A 291 -11.93 21.73 -19.83
C ILE A 291 -11.44 20.88 -18.64
N PRO A 292 -12.31 20.38 -17.74
CA PRO A 292 -11.89 19.55 -16.62
C PRO A 292 -11.14 18.29 -17.09
N LEU A 293 -10.00 18.01 -16.48
CA LEU A 293 -9.24 16.79 -16.73
C LEU A 293 -9.38 15.82 -15.56
N ILE A 294 -10.02 14.68 -15.79
CA ILE A 294 -10.17 13.59 -14.83
C ILE A 294 -9.04 12.59 -15.04
N GLY A 295 -8.18 12.43 -14.02
CA GLY A 295 -7.08 11.46 -14.01
C GLY A 295 -7.39 10.24 -13.16
N MET A 296 -6.84 9.10 -13.56
CA MET A 296 -6.82 7.88 -12.76
C MET A 296 -5.48 7.17 -12.94
N VAL A 297 -4.85 6.78 -11.83
CA VAL A 297 -3.66 5.92 -11.82
C VAL A 297 -3.96 4.69 -10.97
N THR A 298 -4.03 3.52 -11.60
CA THR A 298 -4.49 2.30 -10.92
C THR A 298 -4.03 1.02 -11.60
N ARG A 299 -4.16 -0.13 -10.92
CA ARG A 299 -4.27 -1.43 -11.58
C ARG A 299 -5.64 -1.57 -12.23
N LEU A 300 -5.71 -2.20 -13.40
CA LEU A 300 -6.95 -2.40 -14.13
C LEU A 300 -7.61 -3.72 -13.72
N THR A 301 -8.42 -3.66 -12.66
CA THR A 301 -9.15 -4.81 -12.12
C THR A 301 -10.55 -4.39 -11.69
N HIS A 302 -11.46 -5.37 -11.52
CA HIS A 302 -12.81 -5.13 -11.01
C HIS A 302 -12.80 -4.42 -9.64
N GLN A 303 -11.83 -4.76 -8.78
CA GLN A 303 -11.64 -4.11 -7.47
C GLN A 303 -11.47 -2.59 -7.59
N LYS A 304 -10.88 -2.10 -8.67
CA LYS A 304 -10.58 -0.68 -8.90
C LYS A 304 -11.69 0.08 -9.62
N GLY A 305 -12.84 -0.57 -9.84
CA GLY A 305 -14.05 0.08 -10.35
C GLY A 305 -14.01 0.43 -11.84
N ILE A 306 -13.18 -0.28 -12.63
CA ILE A 306 -13.10 -0.05 -14.07
C ILE A 306 -14.44 -0.31 -14.76
N ASP A 307 -15.23 -1.26 -14.26
CA ASP A 307 -16.59 -1.52 -14.76
C ASP A 307 -17.50 -0.29 -14.68
N LEU A 308 -17.42 0.47 -13.57
CA LEU A 308 -18.21 1.68 -13.38
C LEU A 308 -17.81 2.75 -14.41
N ILE A 309 -16.52 2.89 -14.67
CA ILE A 309 -15.98 3.84 -15.65
C ILE A 309 -16.44 3.47 -17.05
N LEU A 310 -16.32 2.20 -17.45
CA LEU A 310 -16.75 1.74 -18.77
C LEU A 310 -18.26 1.96 -18.96
N GLN A 311 -19.06 1.66 -17.93
CA GLN A 311 -20.52 1.87 -17.94
C GLN A 311 -20.90 3.36 -18.04
N ALA A 312 -20.19 4.25 -17.35
CA ALA A 312 -20.49 5.68 -17.28
C ALA A 312 -19.71 6.55 -18.28
N SER A 313 -18.82 5.97 -19.09
CA SER A 313 -17.85 6.70 -19.90
C SER A 313 -18.47 7.80 -20.78
N GLU A 314 -19.55 7.49 -21.48
CA GLU A 314 -20.27 8.47 -22.31
C GLU A 314 -20.89 9.61 -21.49
N ASP A 315 -21.40 9.32 -20.29
CA ASP A 315 -21.95 10.34 -19.39
C ASP A 315 -20.86 11.20 -18.75
N ILE A 316 -19.68 10.62 -18.45
CA ILE A 316 -18.49 11.39 -18.05
C ILE A 316 -18.14 12.39 -19.15
N LEU A 317 -18.07 11.96 -20.40
CA LEU A 317 -17.71 12.83 -21.53
C LEU A 317 -18.77 13.92 -21.81
N ARG A 318 -20.05 13.63 -21.56
CA ARG A 318 -21.15 14.62 -21.66
C ARG A 318 -21.03 15.75 -20.65
N THR A 319 -20.29 15.57 -19.55
CA THR A 319 -19.98 16.68 -18.62
C THR A 319 -19.05 17.74 -19.23
N GLY A 320 -18.43 17.43 -20.37
CA GLY A 320 -17.40 18.26 -21.00
C GLY A 320 -15.98 17.84 -20.62
N ALA A 321 -15.80 16.96 -19.64
CA ALA A 321 -14.49 16.55 -19.15
C ALA A 321 -13.69 15.67 -20.13
N GLN A 322 -12.37 15.70 -19.97
CA GLN A 322 -11.42 14.73 -20.52
C GLN A 322 -11.14 13.63 -19.48
N LEU A 323 -10.85 12.41 -19.94
CA LEU A 323 -10.58 11.25 -19.10
C LEU A 323 -9.24 10.62 -19.46
N VAL A 324 -8.36 10.49 -18.48
CA VAL A 324 -7.04 9.89 -18.65
C VAL A 324 -6.82 8.80 -17.62
N ILE A 325 -6.51 7.60 -18.08
CA ILE A 325 -6.34 6.42 -17.25
C ILE A 325 -4.95 5.84 -17.51
N LEU A 326 -4.13 5.74 -16.46
CA LEU A 326 -2.83 5.07 -16.47
C LEU A 326 -2.91 3.78 -15.65
N GLY A 327 -2.59 2.66 -16.28
CA GLY A 327 -2.63 1.37 -15.60
C GLY A 327 -2.51 0.17 -16.51
N THR A 328 -2.13 -0.96 -15.93
CA THR A 328 -2.15 -2.28 -16.56
C THR A 328 -2.91 -3.26 -15.67
N GLY A 329 -3.38 -4.37 -16.23
CA GLY A 329 -4.12 -5.38 -15.45
C GLY A 329 -4.81 -6.40 -16.34
N ASP A 330 -6.09 -6.66 -16.08
CA ASP A 330 -6.82 -7.68 -16.82
C ASP A 330 -6.97 -7.28 -18.30
N ALA A 331 -6.61 -8.20 -19.20
CA ALA A 331 -6.61 -7.95 -20.65
C ALA A 331 -7.97 -7.47 -21.21
N HIS A 332 -9.08 -7.86 -20.59
CA HIS A 332 -10.41 -7.41 -21.03
C HIS A 332 -10.64 -5.93 -20.71
N TYR A 333 -10.18 -5.44 -19.55
CA TYR A 333 -10.23 -4.01 -19.21
C TYR A 333 -9.30 -3.20 -20.12
N GLU A 334 -8.08 -3.68 -20.34
CA GLU A 334 -7.15 -3.05 -21.28
C GLU A 334 -7.76 -2.92 -22.69
N SER A 335 -8.39 -3.98 -23.19
CA SER A 335 -9.05 -3.99 -24.50
C SER A 335 -10.23 -3.03 -24.56
N ALA A 336 -11.06 -2.99 -23.52
CA ALA A 336 -12.22 -2.10 -23.44
C ALA A 336 -11.79 -0.62 -23.40
N LEU A 337 -10.75 -0.29 -22.63
CA LEU A 337 -10.20 1.06 -22.54
C LEU A 337 -9.54 1.51 -23.85
N ARG A 338 -8.79 0.64 -24.53
CA ARG A 338 -8.29 0.91 -25.89
C ARG A 338 -9.41 1.20 -26.87
N SER A 339 -10.50 0.45 -26.79
CA SER A 339 -11.67 0.66 -27.64
C SER A 339 -12.34 2.01 -27.35
N LEU A 340 -12.51 2.36 -26.07
CA LEU A 340 -13.06 3.65 -25.66
C LEU A 340 -12.20 4.82 -26.19
N GLU A 341 -10.88 4.73 -26.00
CA GLU A 341 -9.93 5.72 -26.56
C GLU A 341 -10.04 5.82 -28.08
N HIS A 342 -10.13 4.69 -28.80
CA HIS A 342 -10.26 4.72 -30.26
C HIS A 342 -11.48 5.53 -30.73
N TYR A 343 -12.63 5.34 -30.08
CA TYR A 343 -13.87 6.06 -30.43
C TYR A 343 -13.91 7.50 -29.91
N ARG A 344 -13.17 7.82 -28.85
CA ARG A 344 -13.19 9.12 -28.14
C ARG A 344 -11.80 9.73 -27.99
N HIS A 345 -10.96 9.58 -29.01
CA HIS A 345 -9.57 10.02 -28.99
C HIS A 345 -9.41 11.55 -28.87
N ASP A 346 -10.49 12.33 -29.02
CA ASP A 346 -10.49 13.76 -28.73
C ASP A 346 -10.49 14.05 -27.22
N ARG A 347 -10.94 13.10 -26.38
CA ARG A 347 -11.19 13.32 -24.93
C ARG A 347 -10.69 12.22 -24.00
N VAL A 348 -10.39 11.03 -24.50
CA VAL A 348 -10.00 9.86 -23.69
C VAL A 348 -8.58 9.40 -24.04
N ARG A 349 -7.77 9.11 -23.02
CA ARG A 349 -6.47 8.42 -23.18
C ARG A 349 -6.33 7.26 -22.20
N SER A 350 -5.90 6.11 -22.71
CA SER A 350 -5.63 4.90 -21.95
C SER A 350 -4.16 4.54 -22.06
N ILE A 351 -3.39 4.90 -21.04
CA ILE A 351 -1.94 4.72 -20.99
C ILE A 351 -1.65 3.37 -20.30
N LEU A 352 -1.43 2.34 -21.11
CA LEU A 352 -1.34 0.95 -20.62
C LEU A 352 0.09 0.52 -20.34
N LEU A 353 0.72 1.18 -19.37
CA LEU A 353 2.08 0.88 -18.91
C LEU A 353 2.25 1.27 -17.44
N PHE A 354 3.34 0.80 -16.82
CA PHE A 354 3.80 1.28 -15.53
C PHE A 354 4.82 2.40 -15.72
N SER A 355 4.52 3.63 -15.28
CA SER A 355 5.46 4.75 -15.33
C SER A 355 5.25 5.73 -14.18
N ASN A 356 6.31 5.91 -13.38
CA ASN A 356 6.31 6.91 -12.31
C ASN A 356 6.25 8.34 -12.88
N GLU A 357 6.92 8.61 -14.00
CA GLU A 357 6.89 9.91 -14.66
C GLU A 357 5.48 10.26 -15.13
N MET A 358 4.81 9.31 -15.81
CA MET A 358 3.44 9.53 -16.28
C MET A 358 2.47 9.69 -15.12
N SER A 359 2.66 8.92 -14.04
CA SER A 359 1.86 9.06 -12.82
C SER A 359 2.02 10.46 -12.21
N ALA A 360 3.25 10.96 -12.08
CA ALA A 360 3.53 12.30 -11.57
C ALA A 360 2.89 13.39 -12.43
N LYS A 361 3.02 13.28 -13.76
CA LYS A 361 2.37 14.19 -14.72
C LYS A 361 0.85 14.18 -14.57
N ILE A 362 0.22 13.02 -14.44
CA ILE A 362 -1.24 12.92 -14.23
C ILE A 362 -1.64 13.60 -12.92
N TYR A 363 -0.94 13.33 -11.81
CA TYR A 363 -1.23 14.02 -10.54
C TYR A 363 -1.08 15.53 -10.64
N ALA A 364 -0.08 16.04 -11.36
CA ALA A 364 0.13 17.48 -11.55
C ALA A 364 -0.78 18.11 -12.61
N ALA A 365 -1.31 17.36 -13.56
CA ALA A 365 -2.12 17.87 -14.67
C ALA A 365 -3.63 17.83 -14.38
N SER A 366 -4.12 16.76 -13.75
CA SER A 366 -5.56 16.54 -13.57
C SER A 366 -6.20 17.56 -12.61
N ASP A 367 -7.45 17.94 -12.87
CA ASP A 367 -8.25 18.73 -11.94
C ASP A 367 -8.93 17.83 -10.91
N LEU A 368 -9.38 16.66 -11.37
CA LEU A 368 -10.07 15.64 -10.59
C LEU A 368 -9.28 14.33 -10.63
N PHE A 369 -9.20 13.62 -9.50
CA PHE A 369 -8.61 12.28 -9.43
C PHE A 369 -9.67 11.25 -9.04
N LEU A 370 -10.02 10.36 -9.96
CA LEU A 370 -11.12 9.41 -9.76
C LEU A 370 -10.61 8.10 -9.12
N MET A 371 -11.21 7.71 -8.00
CA MET A 371 -10.95 6.43 -7.33
C MET A 371 -12.26 5.72 -6.98
N PRO A 372 -12.87 5.00 -7.93
CA PRO A 372 -14.14 4.33 -7.74
C PRO A 372 -13.94 2.91 -7.17
N SER A 373 -12.93 2.70 -6.32
CA SER A 373 -12.55 1.38 -5.82
C SER A 373 -13.69 0.71 -5.07
N LYS A 374 -13.97 -0.57 -5.38
CA LYS A 374 -14.94 -1.40 -4.65
C LYS A 374 -14.51 -1.62 -3.20
N THR A 375 -13.22 -1.86 -3.00
CA THR A 375 -12.57 -1.96 -1.70
C THR A 375 -11.22 -1.23 -1.77
N GLU A 376 -10.89 -0.49 -0.72
CA GLU A 376 -9.63 0.26 -0.65
C GLU A 376 -9.14 0.32 0.81
N PRO A 377 -8.27 -0.61 1.24
CA PRO A 377 -7.81 -0.68 2.63
C PRO A 377 -7.33 0.68 3.17
N CYS A 378 -6.47 1.34 2.40
CA CYS A 378 -6.07 2.72 2.62
C CYS A 378 -6.23 3.56 1.35
N GLY A 379 -5.56 3.16 0.28
CA GLY A 379 -5.32 4.00 -0.89
C GLY A 379 -4.18 4.99 -0.61
N LEU A 380 -3.21 5.07 -1.52
CA LEU A 380 -2.16 6.10 -1.48
C LEU A 380 -2.42 7.20 -2.52
N SER A 381 -3.08 6.85 -3.62
CA SER A 381 -3.27 7.75 -4.77
C SER A 381 -4.08 9.00 -4.43
N GLN A 382 -5.04 8.93 -3.51
CA GLN A 382 -5.77 10.11 -3.03
C GLN A 382 -4.89 11.02 -2.18
N LEU A 383 -4.00 10.46 -1.36
CA LEU A 383 -3.05 11.27 -0.58
C LEU A 383 -2.09 12.01 -1.52
N ILE A 384 -1.61 11.32 -2.55
CA ILE A 384 -0.76 11.92 -3.59
C ILE A 384 -1.55 12.96 -4.39
N SER A 385 -2.79 12.68 -4.80
CA SER A 385 -3.59 13.65 -5.56
C SER A 385 -3.83 14.93 -4.75
N MET A 386 -4.20 14.81 -3.47
CA MET A 386 -4.37 15.96 -2.57
C MET A 386 -3.07 16.75 -2.43
N ARG A 387 -1.93 16.06 -2.29
CA ARG A 387 -0.61 16.70 -2.21
C ARG A 387 -0.24 17.51 -3.46
N TYR A 388 -0.75 17.12 -4.62
CA TYR A 388 -0.56 17.84 -5.89
C TYR A 388 -1.70 18.85 -6.17
N GLY A 389 -2.63 19.04 -5.23
CA GLY A 389 -3.76 19.96 -5.41
C GLY A 389 -4.82 19.45 -6.38
N THR A 390 -4.83 18.15 -6.67
CA THR A 390 -5.81 17.49 -7.53
C THR A 390 -6.92 16.91 -6.67
N VAL A 391 -8.16 17.31 -6.96
CA VAL A 391 -9.32 17.06 -6.11
C VAL A 391 -9.78 15.60 -6.26
N PRO A 392 -9.74 14.78 -5.19
CA PRO A 392 -10.18 13.40 -5.26
C PRO A 392 -11.71 13.27 -5.39
N VAL A 393 -12.15 12.35 -6.24
CA VAL A 393 -13.53 11.87 -6.36
C VAL A 393 -13.55 10.38 -6.04
N VAL A 394 -14.14 9.98 -4.91
CA VAL A 394 -13.92 8.64 -4.35
C VAL A 394 -15.18 7.91 -3.93
N HIS A 395 -15.14 6.59 -3.99
CA HIS A 395 -16.08 5.72 -3.28
C HIS A 395 -15.74 5.72 -1.77
N ARG A 396 -16.74 5.83 -0.89
CA ARG A 396 -16.56 5.95 0.57
C ARG A 396 -16.31 4.62 1.27
N VAL A 397 -15.22 3.95 0.90
CA VAL A 397 -14.77 2.68 1.49
C VAL A 397 -13.37 2.80 2.08
N GLY A 398 -13.12 2.02 3.14
CA GLY A 398 -11.83 1.90 3.82
C GLY A 398 -11.14 3.24 4.05
N GLY A 399 -9.88 3.36 3.64
CA GLY A 399 -9.12 4.59 3.87
C GLY A 399 -9.57 5.79 3.02
N LEU A 400 -10.31 5.58 1.93
CA LEU A 400 -10.87 6.69 1.16
C LEU A 400 -11.91 7.44 1.98
N ARG A 401 -12.72 6.74 2.78
CA ARG A 401 -13.68 7.34 3.71
C ARG A 401 -13.02 8.19 4.78
N ASP A 402 -11.87 7.73 5.27
CA ASP A 402 -11.14 8.38 6.36
C ASP A 402 -10.29 9.57 5.87
N THR A 403 -9.86 9.56 4.60
CA THR A 403 -8.95 10.56 4.03
C THR A 403 -9.66 11.62 3.19
N VAL A 404 -10.79 11.28 2.56
CA VAL A 404 -11.55 12.21 1.71
C VAL A 404 -12.86 12.62 2.40
N ILE A 405 -12.86 13.85 2.88
CA ILE A 405 -14.00 14.50 3.53
C ILE A 405 -14.83 15.23 2.47
N PRO A 406 -16.14 14.93 2.36
CA PRO A 406 -17.01 15.56 1.37
C PRO A 406 -16.98 17.09 1.50
N PHE A 407 -16.78 17.78 0.40
CA PHE A 407 -16.70 19.23 0.38
C PHE A 407 -18.08 19.88 0.57
N THR A 408 -18.14 20.90 1.44
CA THR A 408 -19.39 21.59 1.84
C THR A 408 -19.42 23.06 1.41
N GLY A 409 -18.53 23.48 0.50
CA GLY A 409 -18.36 24.87 0.05
C GLY A 409 -17.20 25.59 0.74
N VAL A 410 -16.81 25.15 1.94
CA VAL A 410 -15.69 25.73 2.71
C VAL A 410 -14.78 24.64 3.25
N GLU A 411 -15.37 23.65 3.92
CA GLU A 411 -14.65 22.52 4.51
C GLU A 411 -14.70 21.29 3.60
N GLY A 412 -13.83 20.33 3.88
CA GLY A 412 -13.69 19.12 3.07
C GLY A 412 -12.66 19.28 1.96
N ASN A 413 -12.36 18.18 1.29
CA ASN A 413 -11.19 18.06 0.43
C ASN A 413 -11.46 17.27 -0.85
N GLY A 414 -12.67 16.72 -1.03
CA GLY A 414 -13.04 16.02 -2.26
C GLY A 414 -14.53 15.82 -2.43
N PHE A 415 -14.88 15.06 -3.47
CA PHE A 415 -16.23 14.61 -3.74
C PHE A 415 -16.32 13.11 -3.52
N THR A 416 -17.47 12.65 -3.06
CA THR A 416 -17.61 11.27 -2.60
C THR A 416 -18.94 10.68 -3.00
N PHE A 417 -18.99 9.36 -3.16
CA PHE A 417 -20.22 8.60 -3.36
C PHE A 417 -20.25 7.34 -2.48
N GLU A 418 -21.45 6.84 -2.16
CA GLU A 418 -21.65 5.83 -1.10
C GLU A 418 -21.83 4.40 -1.63
N SER A 419 -22.53 4.20 -2.75
CA SER A 419 -22.72 2.85 -3.31
C SER A 419 -21.81 2.58 -4.50
N PHE A 420 -21.33 1.33 -4.63
CA PHE A 420 -20.54 0.88 -5.77
C PHE A 420 -21.43 0.71 -7.02
N GLN A 421 -21.91 1.84 -7.55
CA GLN A 421 -22.81 1.93 -8.70
C GLN A 421 -22.42 3.10 -9.60
N ALA A 422 -22.57 2.90 -10.91
CA ALA A 422 -22.17 3.90 -11.91
C ALA A 422 -22.97 5.21 -11.78
N GLY A 423 -24.24 5.14 -11.40
CA GLY A 423 -25.09 6.31 -11.18
C GLY A 423 -24.60 7.19 -10.02
N ASP A 424 -24.29 6.58 -8.87
CA ASP A 424 -23.77 7.28 -7.69
C ASP A 424 -22.37 7.88 -7.95
N MET A 425 -21.52 7.13 -8.67
CA MET A 425 -20.23 7.65 -9.14
C MET A 425 -20.43 8.87 -10.04
N MET A 426 -21.37 8.81 -10.99
CA MET A 426 -21.65 9.94 -11.86
C MET A 426 -22.20 11.14 -11.12
N ASP A 427 -23.08 10.98 -10.12
CA ASP A 427 -23.53 12.09 -9.28
C ASP A 427 -22.34 12.84 -8.65
N ALA A 428 -21.36 12.11 -8.10
CA ALA A 428 -20.17 12.73 -7.54
C ALA A 428 -19.33 13.46 -8.59
N ILE A 429 -19.17 12.87 -9.79
CA ILE A 429 -18.47 13.52 -10.91
C ILE A 429 -19.23 14.78 -11.35
N TYR A 430 -20.55 14.72 -11.49
CA TYR A 430 -21.38 15.87 -11.85
C TYR A 430 -21.25 17.00 -10.83
N ARG A 431 -21.32 16.72 -9.53
CA ARG A 431 -21.10 17.73 -8.48
C ARG A 431 -19.70 18.35 -8.58
N ALA A 432 -18.68 17.53 -8.80
CA ALA A 432 -17.31 17.99 -8.90
C ALA A 432 -17.07 18.89 -10.13
N VAL A 433 -17.53 18.46 -11.30
CA VAL A 433 -17.44 19.22 -12.56
C VAL A 433 -18.29 20.49 -12.51
N THR A 434 -19.47 20.43 -11.89
CA THR A 434 -20.32 21.63 -11.69
C THR A 434 -19.59 22.66 -10.82
N CYS A 435 -18.98 22.24 -9.71
CA CYS A 435 -18.19 23.13 -8.85
C CYS A 435 -17.01 23.75 -9.62
N PHE A 436 -16.28 22.95 -10.42
CA PHE A 436 -15.21 23.44 -11.29
C PHE A 436 -15.67 24.58 -12.22
N TYR A 437 -16.82 24.42 -12.88
CA TYR A 437 -17.32 25.39 -13.84
C TYR A 437 -18.01 26.61 -13.22
N GLN A 438 -18.80 26.40 -12.16
CA GLN A 438 -19.74 27.40 -11.67
C GLN A 438 -19.28 28.10 -10.39
N SER A 439 -18.34 27.51 -9.65
CA SER A 439 -17.90 27.98 -8.34
C SER A 439 -16.37 28.13 -8.25
N PRO A 440 -15.74 29.04 -9.01
CA PRO A 440 -14.27 29.16 -9.08
C PRO A 440 -13.62 29.47 -7.72
N ASP A 441 -14.30 30.20 -6.84
CA ASP A 441 -13.78 30.50 -5.50
C ASP A 441 -13.84 29.26 -4.59
N GLU A 442 -14.92 28.48 -4.65
CA GLU A 442 -15.02 27.20 -3.95
C GLU A 442 -13.99 26.19 -4.47
N TRP A 443 -13.78 26.16 -5.79
CA TRP A 443 -12.77 25.32 -6.43
C TRP A 443 -11.35 25.66 -5.98
N LYS A 444 -11.02 26.95 -5.84
CA LYS A 444 -9.76 27.37 -5.22
C LYS A 444 -9.66 26.96 -3.76
N GLN A 445 -10.77 27.03 -3.02
CA GLN A 445 -10.79 26.66 -1.61
C GLN A 445 -10.52 25.17 -1.41
N ILE A 446 -11.15 24.28 -2.19
CA ILE A 446 -10.90 22.83 -2.09
C ILE A 446 -9.46 22.45 -2.47
N ILE A 447 -8.84 23.12 -3.46
CA ILE A 447 -7.41 22.94 -3.79
C ILE A 447 -6.52 23.35 -2.61
N LYS A 448 -6.80 24.50 -1.98
CA LYS A 448 -6.05 24.95 -0.79
C LYS A 448 -6.19 23.98 0.37
N ASN A 449 -7.40 23.49 0.64
CA ASN A 449 -7.65 22.48 1.68
C ASN A 449 -6.81 21.22 1.42
N ASN A 450 -6.70 20.78 0.17
CA ASN A 450 -5.88 19.64 -0.25
C ASN A 450 -4.38 19.89 -0.02
N LEU A 451 -3.85 21.01 -0.51
CA LEU A 451 -2.42 21.35 -0.39
C LEU A 451 -1.97 21.61 1.06
N GLN A 452 -2.89 22.05 1.93
CA GLN A 452 -2.65 22.28 3.36
C GLN A 452 -2.80 21.02 4.21
N LYS A 453 -3.47 19.99 3.71
CA LYS A 453 -3.69 18.76 4.46
C LYS A 453 -2.36 18.07 4.71
N ASP A 454 -2.06 17.80 5.98
CA ASP A 454 -0.96 16.92 6.35
C ASP A 454 -1.31 15.48 5.94
N VAL A 455 -0.58 14.99 4.94
CA VAL A 455 -0.64 13.62 4.41
C VAL A 455 0.65 12.85 4.68
N SER A 456 1.55 13.41 5.50
CA SER A 456 2.81 12.79 5.87
C SER A 456 2.60 11.64 6.85
N TRP A 457 3.68 10.94 7.17
CA TRP A 457 3.69 9.91 8.20
C TRP A 457 3.70 10.46 9.63
N GLU A 458 3.80 11.77 9.86
CA GLU A 458 4.04 12.31 11.20
C GLU A 458 2.96 11.87 12.21
N GLN A 459 1.68 12.02 11.85
CA GLN A 459 0.56 11.64 12.72
C GLN A 459 0.42 10.12 12.82
N SER A 460 0.60 9.41 11.71
CA SER A 460 0.50 7.96 11.67
C SER A 460 1.61 7.28 12.47
N ALA A 461 2.85 7.76 12.37
CA ALA A 461 4.00 7.24 13.11
C ALA A 461 3.80 7.40 14.63
N LYS A 462 3.19 8.50 15.10
CA LYS A 462 2.79 8.66 16.50
C LYS A 462 1.79 7.59 16.93
N LYS A 463 0.75 7.31 16.12
CA LYS A 463 -0.20 6.22 16.39
C LYS A 463 0.48 4.84 16.40
N TYR A 464 1.45 4.58 15.52
CA TYR A 464 2.24 3.34 15.56
C TYR A 464 3.10 3.26 16.82
N LEU A 465 3.70 4.36 17.25
CA LEU A 465 4.47 4.41 18.50
C LEU A 465 3.59 4.12 19.71
N ASP A 466 2.39 4.71 19.77
CA ASP A 466 1.40 4.42 20.81
C ASP A 466 1.01 2.94 20.80
N LEU A 467 0.76 2.36 19.62
CA LEU A 467 0.48 0.93 19.44
C LEU A 467 1.61 0.05 19.99
N TYR A 468 2.86 0.39 19.72
CA TYR A 468 4.00 -0.37 20.22
C TYR A 468 4.14 -0.24 21.75
N HIS A 469 3.84 0.93 22.31
CA HIS A 469 3.80 1.12 23.76
C HIS A 469 2.68 0.31 24.44
N GLU A 470 1.60 -0.05 23.75
CA GLU A 470 0.56 -0.92 24.32
C GLU A 470 1.04 -2.36 24.58
N VAL A 471 2.10 -2.83 23.90
CA VAL A 471 2.53 -4.24 23.97
C VAL A 471 3.83 -4.45 24.75
N VAL A 472 4.69 -3.43 24.83
CA VAL A 472 6.01 -3.50 25.49
C VAL A 472 5.91 -3.27 26.99
#